data_AF-A0A6P0XZU6-F1
#
_entry.id   AF-A0A6P0XZU6-F1
#
_cell.length_a   1.000
_cell.length_b   1.000
_cell.length_c   1.000
_cell.angle_alpha   90.00
_cell.angle_beta   90.00
_cell.angle_gamma   90.00
#
_symmetry.space_group_name_H-M   'P 1'
#
loop_
_entity.id
_entity.type
_entity.pdbx_description
1 polymer ?
#
loop_
_entity_poly.entity_id
_entity_poly.type
_entity_poly.pdbx_seq_one_letter_code
_entity_poly.pdbx_strand_id
1 'polypeptide(L)' 'SNLKRMKQRIDHVEHGGGLLLGVGGICIISHGSAKAIAISNAIRSARDAVENKVIERINSNYVPENHKSIVSNQ' A
#
# COMPACT_ATOMS: atom_id res chain seq x y z
N SER A 1 -10.11 13.52 -7.79
CA SER A 1 -8.73 12.99 -7.67
C SER A 1 -8.78 11.48 -7.47
N ASN A 2 -8.18 10.71 -8.37
CA ASN A 2 -8.16 9.23 -8.30
C ASN A 2 -7.58 8.70 -6.98
N LEU A 3 -6.65 9.43 -6.35
CA LEU A 3 -6.12 9.11 -5.02
C LEU A 3 -7.18 9.05 -3.92
N LYS A 4 -8.23 9.90 -3.92
CA LYS A 4 -9.27 9.87 -2.87
C LYS A 4 -10.13 8.62 -2.96
N ARG A 5 -10.45 8.17 -4.18
CA ARG A 5 -11.20 6.92 -4.42
C ARG A 5 -10.35 5.68 -4.11
N MET A 6 -9.05 5.75 -4.40
CA MET A 6 -8.12 4.68 -4.05
C MET A 6 -7.91 4.61 -2.53
N LYS A 7 -7.75 5.76 -1.87
CA LYS A 7 -7.75 5.88 -0.41
C LYS A 7 -9.00 5.23 0.15
N GLN A 8 -10.20 5.61 -0.29
CA GLN A 8 -11.45 4.99 0.20
C GLN A 8 -11.58 3.47 -0.01
N ARG A 9 -11.00 2.89 -1.07
CA ARG A 9 -10.99 1.44 -1.28
C ARG A 9 -9.98 0.71 -0.40
N ILE A 10 -8.87 1.38 -0.10
CA ILE A 10 -7.80 0.88 0.79
C ILE A 10 -8.16 1.10 2.26
N ASP A 11 -8.95 2.12 2.54
CA ASP A 11 -9.38 2.61 3.86
C ASP A 11 -10.76 1.99 4.19
N HIS A 12 -10.89 0.67 4.12
CA HIS A 12 -12.00 -0.05 4.78
C HIS A 12 -11.64 -0.25 6.27
N VAL A 13 -11.48 0.88 6.95
CA VAL A 13 -11.01 1.04 8.33
C VAL A 13 -11.87 0.33 9.36
N GLU A 14 -13.12 0.02 9.05
CA GLU A 14 -14.02 -0.48 10.08
C GLU A 14 -13.80 -1.95 10.47
N HIS A 15 -13.01 -2.73 9.71
CA HIS A 15 -13.02 -4.17 9.88
C HIS A 15 -11.69 -4.91 9.73
N GLY A 16 -10.51 -4.29 9.69
CA GLY A 16 -9.27 -5.09 9.58
C GLY A 16 -7.93 -4.38 9.55
N GLY A 17 -7.89 -3.06 9.41
CA GLY A 17 -6.64 -2.30 9.29
C GLY A 17 -6.47 -1.70 7.90
N GLY A 18 -5.32 -1.07 7.66
CA GLY A 18 -5.02 -0.34 6.42
C GLY A 18 -3.75 -0.81 5.74
N LEU A 19 -3.63 -0.59 4.42
CA LEU A 19 -2.38 -0.83 3.70
C LEU A 19 -1.29 0.17 4.11
N LEU A 20 -0.15 -0.35 4.56
CA LEU A 20 1.07 0.42 4.73
C LEU A 20 1.83 0.46 3.39
N LEU A 21 1.87 1.63 2.77
CA LEU A 21 2.54 1.86 1.48
C LEU A 21 3.97 2.36 1.69
N GLY A 22 4.82 2.20 0.66
CA GLY A 22 6.23 2.61 0.71
C GLY A 22 7.17 1.56 1.30
N VAL A 23 6.65 0.37 1.61
CA VAL A 23 7.42 -0.82 1.96
C VAL A 23 7.53 -1.74 0.73
N GLY A 24 8.49 -2.66 0.72
CA GLY A 24 8.80 -3.53 -0.43
C GLY A 24 7.74 -4.60 -0.76
N GLY A 25 6.49 -4.44 -0.33
CA GLY A 25 5.42 -5.42 -0.55
C GLY A 25 4.07 -4.98 0.03
N ILE A 26 3.10 -5.91 0.02
CA ILE A 26 1.79 -5.72 0.65
C ILE A 26 1.94 -5.87 2.17
N CYS A 27 1.61 -4.82 2.91
CA CYS A 27 1.60 -4.82 4.36
C CYS A 27 0.28 -4.25 4.88
N ILE A 28 -0.40 -4.96 5.77
CA ILE A 28 -1.61 -4.48 6.44
C ILE A 28 -1.27 -4.21 7.91
N ILE A 29 -1.60 -3.02 8.39
CA ILE A 29 -1.46 -2.64 9.80
C ILE A 29 -2.84 -2.64 10.47
N SER A 30 -2.99 -3.46 11.52
CA SER A 30 -4.22 -3.60 12.30
C SER A 30 -4.03 -3.07 13.73
N HIS A 31 -5.12 -2.71 14.40
CA HIS A 31 -5.07 -2.36 15.84
C HIS A 31 -4.75 -3.58 16.70
N GLY A 32 -3.98 -3.40 17.78
CA GLY A 32 -3.63 -4.50 18.69
C GLY A 32 -4.82 -5.14 19.42
N SER A 33 -5.93 -4.42 19.54
CA SER A 33 -7.20 -4.93 20.09
C SER A 33 -8.11 -5.59 19.04
N ALA A 34 -7.61 -5.84 17.83
CA ALA A 34 -8.38 -6.44 16.75
C ALA A 34 -8.89 -7.85 17.12
N LYS A 35 -10.20 -8.07 16.91
CA LYS A 35 -10.84 -9.38 17.07
C LYS A 35 -10.53 -10.28 15.86
N ALA A 36 -10.77 -11.58 16.00
CA ALA A 36 -10.54 -12.57 14.94
C ALA A 36 -11.19 -12.20 13.59
N ILE A 37 -12.40 -11.64 13.60
CA ILE A 37 -13.08 -11.18 12.37
C ILE A 37 -12.28 -10.07 11.67
N ALA A 38 -11.65 -9.19 12.45
CA ALA A 38 -10.89 -8.09 11.90
C ALA A 38 -9.60 -8.57 11.22
N ILE A 39 -8.92 -9.53 11.86
CA ILE A 39 -7.74 -10.16 11.27
C ILE A 39 -8.10 -10.95 9.99
N SER A 40 -9.22 -11.68 9.99
CA SER A 40 -9.71 -12.39 8.80
C SER A 40 -9.94 -11.44 7.61
N ASN A 41 -10.53 -10.28 7.87
CA ASN A 41 -10.72 -9.27 6.83
C ASN A 41 -9.40 -8.61 6.41
N ALA A 42 -8.45 -8.40 7.33
CA ALA A 42 -7.10 -7.93 7.00
C ALA A 42 -6.40 -8.87 5.99
N ILE A 43 -6.51 -10.18 6.22
CA ILE A 43 -5.97 -11.21 5.30
C ILE A 43 -6.67 -11.13 3.94
N ARG A 44 -8.00 -10.99 3.91
CA ARG A 44 -8.76 -10.81 2.66
C ARG A 44 -8.30 -9.56 1.91
N SER A 45 -8.13 -8.43 2.60
CA SER A 45 -7.63 -7.19 2.00
C SER A 45 -6.21 -7.36 1.46
N ALA A 46 -5.34 -8.10 2.15
CA ALA A 46 -4.00 -8.41 1.64
C ALA A 46 -4.06 -9.23 0.35
N ARG A 47 -4.89 -10.27 0.31
CA ARG A 47 -5.12 -11.07 -0.91
C ARG A 47 -5.64 -10.20 -2.05
N ASP A 48 -6.68 -9.40 -1.80
CA ASP A 48 -7.28 -8.54 -2.81
C ASP A 48 -6.24 -7.52 -3.34
N ALA A 49 -5.33 -7.03 -2.50
CA ALA A 49 -4.26 -6.12 -2.93
C ALA A 49 -3.23 -6.81 -3.84
N VAL A 50 -2.92 -8.09 -3.59
CA VAL A 50 -2.08 -8.92 -4.47
C VAL A 50 -2.79 -9.17 -5.81
N GLU A 51 -4.05 -9.62 -5.78
CA GLU A 51 -4.83 -9.91 -6.99
C GLU A 51 -5.00 -8.67 -7.88
N ASN A 52 -5.16 -7.50 -7.27
CA ASN A 52 -5.27 -6.23 -7.98
C ASN A 52 -3.93 -5.64 -8.43
N LYS A 53 -2.80 -6.30 -8.13
CA LYS A 53 -1.44 -5.86 -8.50
C LYS A 53 -1.14 -4.44 -8.02
N VAL A 54 -1.47 -4.15 -6.75
CA VAL A 54 -1.40 -2.80 -6.19
C VAL A 54 0.03 -2.25 -6.24
N ILE A 55 1.04 -3.07 -5.93
CA ILE A 55 2.44 -2.65 -5.92
C ILE A 55 2.91 -2.28 -7.33
N GLU A 56 2.60 -3.12 -8.31
CA GLU A 56 2.97 -2.91 -9.71
C GLU A 56 2.32 -1.64 -10.26
N ARG A 57 1.06 -1.38 -9.92
CA ARG A 57 0.35 -0.16 -10.32
C ARG A 57 0.92 1.09 -9.65
N ILE A 58 1.40 1.00 -8.41
CA ILE A 58 2.06 2.12 -7.74
C ILE A 58 3.41 2.38 -8.43
N ASN A 59 4.20 1.34 -8.64
CA ASN A 59 5.51 1.43 -9.28
C ASN A 59 5.44 1.91 -10.73
N SER A 60 4.41 1.51 -11.49
CA SER A 60 4.25 1.94 -12.89
C SER A 60 3.99 3.44 -13.02
N ASN A 61 3.48 4.08 -11.96
CA ASN A 61 3.24 5.52 -11.92
C ASN A 61 4.38 6.29 -11.21
N TYR A 62 5.36 5.56 -10.66
CA TYR A 62 6.53 6.14 -10.03
C TYR A 62 7.62 6.33 -11.07
N VAL A 63 7.87 7.58 -11.47
CA VAL A 63 9.09 7.94 -12.20
C VAL A 63 10.17 8.19 -11.15
N PRO A 64 11.23 7.37 -11.06
CA PRO A 64 12.33 7.68 -10.18
C PRO A 64 12.99 8.98 -10.66
N GLU A 65 12.92 10.02 -9.84
CA GLU A 65 13.77 11.20 -9.98
C GLU A 65 15.21 10.71 -9.76
N ASN A 66 15.94 10.50 -10.87
CA ASN A 66 17.36 10.23 -10.83
C ASN A 66 18.04 11.39 -10.09
N HIS A 67 18.42 11.15 -8.84
CA HIS A 67 19.32 12.02 -8.10
C HIS A 67 20.58 12.16 -8.94
N LYS A 68 20.70 13.27 -9.69
CA LYS A 68 21.93 13.64 -10.38
C LYS A 68 23.00 13.76 -9.31
N SER A 69 23.78 12.71 -9.13
CA SER A 69 25.04 12.76 -8.43
C SER A 69 25.90 13.76 -9.20
N ILE A 70 26.01 14.97 -8.64
CA ILE A 70 27.01 15.97 -9.00
C ILE A 70 28.36 15.35 -8.60
N VAL A 71 28.89 14.47 -9.43
CA VAL A 71 30.30 14.05 -9.37
C VAL A 71 30.76 13.71 -10.78
N SER A 72 31.31 14.70 -11.47
CA SER A 72 32.62 14.58 -12.12
C SER A 72 33.01 15.94 -12.70
N ASN A 73 33.92 16.58 -11.98
CA ASN A 73 34.83 17.56 -12.51
C ASN A 73 35.80 16.83 -13.45
N GLN A 74 35.62 16.95 -14.77
CA GLN A 74 36.68 16.98 -15.79
C GLN A 74 36.20 17.82 -16.98
#